data_AF-C8X5U2-F1
#
_entry.id   AF-C8X5U2-F1
#
_cell.length_a   1.000
_cell.length_b   1.000
_cell.length_c   1.000
_cell.angle_alpha   90.00
_cell.angle_beta   90.00
_cell.angle_gamma   90.00
#
_symmetry.space_group_name_H-M   'P 1'
#
loop_
_entity.id
_entity.type
_entity.pdbx_description
1 polymer ?
#
loop_
_entity_poly.entity_id
_entity_poly.type
_entity_poly.pdbx_seq_one_letter_code
_entity_poly.pdbx_strand_id
1 'polypeptide(L)' 'MVRLLFNGRYIVLNKGEVSCSDEIVRIHAQGVLQLVKAQKKTGPSDGDPDYVWAEMFQEYGYEVVEFTLESQPSPSAIN' A
#
# COMPACT_ATOMS: atom_id res chain seq x y z
N MET A 1 -1.63 0.72 6.71
CA MET A 1 -2.38 1.43 5.64
C MET A 1 -1.53 2.55 5.05
N VAL A 2 -1.37 2.58 3.73
CA VAL A 2 -0.68 3.65 2.98
C VAL A 2 -1.67 4.33 2.04
N ARG A 3 -1.64 5.65 1.94
CA ARG A 3 -2.32 6.40 0.88
C ARG A 3 -1.30 6.80 -0.19
N LEU A 4 -1.62 6.47 -1.44
CA LEU A 4 -0.87 6.82 -2.64
C LEU A 4 -1.67 7.81 -3.49
N LEU A 5 -0.97 8.58 -4.32
CA LEU A 5 -1.52 9.45 -5.34
C LEU A 5 -1.01 9.02 -6.72
N PHE A 6 -1.92 8.90 -7.68
CA PHE A 6 -1.59 8.61 -9.07
C PHE A 6 -2.53 9.38 -9.99
N ASN A 7 -1.98 10.20 -10.89
CA ASN A 7 -2.78 11.04 -11.80
C ASN A 7 -3.89 11.85 -11.08
N GLY A 8 -3.58 12.40 -9.89
CA GLY A 8 -4.54 13.18 -9.10
C GLY A 8 -5.62 12.35 -8.39
N ARG A 9 -5.54 11.02 -8.43
CA ARG A 9 -6.47 10.11 -7.73
C ARG A 9 -5.81 9.46 -6.53
N TYR A 10 -6.52 9.44 -5.41
CA TYR A 10 -6.07 8.76 -4.22
C TYR A 10 -6.35 7.27 -4.29
N ILE A 11 -5.36 6.48 -3.89
CA ILE A 11 -5.44 5.03 -3.73
C ILE A 11 -5.05 4.70 -2.29
N VAL A 12 -5.73 3.74 -1.70
CA VAL A 12 -5.36 3.19 -0.40
C VAL A 12 -4.81 1.79 -0.61
N LEU A 13 -3.60 1.56 -0.12
CA LEU A 13 -3.05 0.23 0.11
C LEU A 13 -3.27 -0.14 1.57
N ASN A 14 -3.93 -1.27 1.81
CA ASN A 14 -4.12 -1.79 3.15
C ASN A 14 -3.93 -3.30 3.13
N LYS A 15 -2.91 -3.83 3.83
CA LYS A 15 -2.63 -5.27 3.92
C LYS A 15 -2.57 -5.96 2.56
N GLY A 16 -2.09 -5.23 1.55
CA GLY A 16 -1.89 -5.78 0.20
C GLY A 16 -3.17 -5.88 -0.61
N GLU A 17 -4.16 -5.06 -0.26
CA GLU A 17 -5.36 -4.79 -1.02
C GLU A 17 -5.38 -3.33 -1.48
N VAL A 18 -5.92 -3.12 -2.68
CA VAL A 18 -6.06 -1.79 -3.30
C VAL A 18 -7.51 -1.34 -3.16
N SER A 19 -7.72 -0.15 -2.61
CA SER A 19 -9.00 0.54 -2.60
C SER A 19 -8.89 1.90 -3.29
N CYS A 20 -9.73 2.14 -4.29
CA CYS A 20 -9.80 3.40 -5.05
C CYS A 20 -11.20 3.53 -5.67
N SER A 21 -11.74 4.75 -5.72
CA SER A 21 -13.06 5.04 -6.30
C SER A 21 -13.06 5.07 -7.83
N ASP A 22 -11.92 5.34 -8.45
CA ASP A 22 -11.76 5.37 -9.91
C ASP A 22 -11.39 3.97 -10.40
N GLU A 23 -12.24 3.38 -11.25
CA GLU A 23 -12.10 1.99 -11.69
C GLU A 23 -10.82 1.76 -12.50
N ILE A 24 -10.46 2.69 -13.39
CA ILE A 24 -9.28 2.57 -14.24
C ILE A 24 -8.02 2.60 -13.37
N VAL A 25 -7.97 3.55 -12.43
CA VAL A 25 -6.86 3.65 -11.48
C VAL A 25 -6.79 2.44 -10.57
N ARG A 26 -7.93 1.90 -10.12
CA ARG A 26 -7.98 0.68 -9.31
C ARG A 26 -7.40 -0.52 -10.05
N ILE A 27 -7.79 -0.74 -11.31
CA ILE A 27 -7.26 -1.85 -12.14
C ILE A 27 -5.76 -1.69 -12.35
N HIS A 28 -5.29 -0.48 -12.66
CA HIS A 28 -3.87 -0.19 -12.85
C HIS A 28 -3.07 -0.48 -11.57
N ALA A 29 -3.53 0.01 -10.42
CA ALA A 29 -2.90 -0.22 -9.12
C ALA A 29 -2.90 -1.71 -8.73
N GLN A 30 -3.95 -2.46 -9.04
CA GLN A 30 -3.98 -3.91 -8.86
C GLN A 30 -2.95 -4.62 -9.74
N GLY A 31 -2.78 -4.20 -11.00
CA GLY A 31 -1.76 -4.74 -11.90
C GLY A 31 -0.35 -4.50 -11.36
N VAL A 32 -0.05 -3.29 -10.90
CA VAL A 32 1.23 -2.95 -10.26
C VAL A 32 1.46 -3.79 -9.01
N LEU A 33 0.45 -3.92 -8.14
CA LEU A 33 0.54 -4.75 -6.94
C LEU A 33 0.89 -6.21 -7.26
N GLN A 34 0.30 -6.79 -8.30
CA GLN A 34 0.60 -8.16 -8.73
C GLN A 34 2.03 -8.29 -9.25
N LEU A 35 2.51 -7.30 -10.03
CA LEU A 35 3.90 -7.27 -10.51
C LEU A 35 4.89 -7.18 -9.35
N VAL A 36 4.64 -6.29 -8.38
CA VAL A 36 5.46 -6.12 -7.19
C VAL A 36 5.48 -7.42 -6.36
N LYS A 37 4.33 -8.07 -6.19
CA LYS A 37 4.23 -9.38 -5.52
C LYS A 37 5.01 -10.47 -6.27
N ALA A 38 4.99 -10.48 -7.60
CA ALA A 38 5.68 -11.47 -8.42
C ALA A 38 7.21 -11.26 -8.49
N GLN A 39 7.67 -10.01 -8.46
CA GLN A 39 9.10 -9.68 -8.51
C GLN A 39 9.82 -9.95 -7.18
N LYS A 40 9.10 -10.00 -6.05
CA LYS A 40 9.66 -10.40 -4.75
C LYS A 40 9.56 -11.92 -4.52
N LYS A 41 10.66 -12.65 -4.72
CA LYS A 41 10.81 -14.06 -4.26
C LYS A 41 10.76 -14.23 -2.74
N THR A 42 10.93 -13.14 -2.00
CA THR A 42 10.74 -13.07 -0.54
C THR A 42 10.02 -11.76 -0.25
N GLY A 43 8.85 -11.81 0.38
CA GLY A 43 8.26 -10.63 1.01
C GLY A 43 9.25 -9.98 1.97
N PRO A 44 9.04 -8.74 2.43
CA PRO A 44 9.97 -8.13 3.36
C PRO A 44 10.19 -9.03 4.58
N SER A 45 11.43 -9.49 4.77
CA SER A 45 11.89 -10.02 6.03
C SER A 45 11.87 -8.84 7.02
N ASP A 46 11.02 -8.92 8.04
CA ASP A 46 10.99 -8.03 9.20
C ASP A 46 10.41 -6.60 9.04
N GLY A 47 9.80 -6.23 7.90
CA GLY A 47 9.20 -4.90 7.68
C GLY A 47 7.69 -4.89 7.47
N ASP A 48 7.01 -3.76 7.77
CA ASP A 48 5.58 -3.57 7.44
C ASP A 48 5.41 -3.71 5.91
N PRO A 49 4.66 -4.73 5.44
CA PRO A 49 4.52 -5.02 4.02
C PRO A 49 3.92 -3.84 3.25
N ASP A 50 3.10 -3.01 3.90
CA ASP A 50 2.51 -1.83 3.26
C ASP A 50 3.58 -0.79 2.89
N TYR A 51 4.57 -0.56 3.75
CA TYR A 51 5.67 0.39 3.49
C TYR A 51 6.52 -0.06 2.30
N VAL A 52 6.86 -1.33 2.28
CA VAL A 52 7.73 -1.91 1.24
C VAL A 52 7.02 -1.98 -0.11
N TRP A 53 5.71 -2.20 -0.12
CA TRP A 53 4.95 -2.10 -1.35
C TRP A 53 4.80 -0.65 -1.81
N ALA A 54 4.65 0.30 -0.89
CA ALA A 54 4.56 1.71 -1.24
C ALA A 54 5.81 2.24 -1.95
N GLU A 55 7.01 1.86 -1.52
CA GLU A 55 8.27 2.23 -2.19
C GLU A 55 8.31 1.70 -3.64
N MET A 56 7.92 0.44 -3.85
CA MET A 56 7.92 -0.15 -5.19
C MET A 56 6.92 0.56 -6.11
N PHE A 57 5.79 1.04 -5.58
CA PHE A 57 4.81 1.82 -6.34
C PHE A 57 5.38 3.16 -6.83
N GLN A 58 6.39 3.73 -6.16
CA GLN A 58 7.04 4.97 -6.63
C GLN A 58 7.76 4.77 -7.97
N GLU A 59 8.31 3.58 -8.23
CA GLU A 59 8.93 3.24 -9.53
C GLU A 59 7.91 3.24 -10.68
N TYR A 60 6.62 3.07 -10.35
CA TYR A 60 5.50 3.10 -11.32
C TYR A 60 4.80 4.46 -11.37
N GLY A 61 5.40 5.51 -10.80
CA GLY A 61 4.90 6.88 -10.88
C GLY A 61 3.83 7.23 -9.84
N TYR A 62 3.69 6.43 -8.77
CA TYR A 62 2.82 6.76 -7.66
C TYR A 62 3.57 7.60 -6.63
N GLU A 63 2.89 8.53 -5.99
CA GLU A 63 3.43 9.32 -4.89
C GLU A 63 2.87 8.81 -3.56
N VAL A 64 3.74 8.59 -2.58
CA VAL A 64 3.32 8.22 -1.22
C VAL A 64 2.95 9.50 -0.48
N VAL A 65 1.66 9.68 -0.16
CA VAL A 65 1.16 10.91 0.45
C VAL A 65 0.90 10.79 1.95
N GLU A 66 0.60 9.58 2.45
CA GLU A 66 0.34 9.36 3.87
C GLU A 66 0.67 7.92 4.25
N PHE A 67 1.35 7.74 5.39
CA PHE A 67 1.54 6.44 6.01
C PHE A 67 0.85 6.43 7.37
N THR A 68 -0.09 5.52 7.55
CA THR A 68 -0.69 5.24 8.85
C THR A 68 -0.31 3.82 9.24
N LEU A 69 0.60 3.70 10.21
CA LEU A 69 0.75 2.47 10.96
C LEU A 69 -0.61 2.18 11.58
N GLU A 70 -1.24 1.06 11.21
CA GLU A 70 -2.29 0.52 12.04
C GLU A 70 -1.61 0.15 13.36
N SER A 71 -1.54 1.11 14.28
CA SER A 71 -1.26 0.82 15.67
C SER A 71 -2.24 -0.28 16.02
N GLN A 72 -1.71 -1.44 16.43
CA GLN A 72 -2.52 -2.48 17.06
C GLN A 72 -3.49 -1.77 18.00
N PRO A 73 -4.78 -2.19 18.08
CA PRO A 73 -5.68 -1.61 19.05
C PRO A 73 -4.91 -1.61 20.37
N SER A 74 -4.63 -0.42 20.91
CA SER A 74 -3.91 -0.33 22.18
C SER A 74 -4.68 -1.28 23.08
N PRO A 75 -4.08 -2.37 23.58
CA PRO A 75 -4.77 -3.20 24.54
C PRO A 75 -5.18 -2.19 25.60
N SER A 76 -6.49 -2.05 25.73
CA SER A 76 -7.14 -1.09 26.60
C SER A 76 -6.29 -0.99 27.85
N ALA A 77 -5.96 0.22 28.29
CA ALA A 77 -5.49 0.40 29.64
C ALA A 77 -6.45 -0.37 30.56
N ILE A 78 -6.03 -1.54 31.02
CA ILE A 78 -6.71 -2.35 32.03
C ILE A 78 -5.70 -2.36 33.17
N ASN A 79 -5.81 -1.27 33.95
CA ASN A 79 -5.30 -0.99 35.29
C ASN A 79 -3.87 -1.41 35.65
#